data_AF-A0A8T9SXB5-F1
#
_entry.id   AF-A0A8T9SXB5-F1
#
_cell.length_a   1.000
_cell.length_b   1.000
_cell.length_c   1.000
_cell.angle_alpha   90.00
_cell.angle_beta   90.00
_cell.angle_gamma   90.00
#
_symmetry.space_group_name_H-M   'P 1'
#
loop_
_entity.id
_entity.type
_entity.pdbx_description
1 polymer ?
#
loop_
_entity_poly.entity_id
_entity_poly.type
_entity_poly.pdbx_seq_one_letter_code
_entity_poly.pdbx_strand_id
1 'polypeptide(L)'
;MDYWTLDGWFALQDSIELWQQEALLLRFKMGWNGNIILHATFGEEEQDFVFQLKGFFKNQYVLTDAQHQELLVLQPDFKWKKVTYEFDIATVGAFEALPYKDVLLLLTVHLANYYITMMSATAVITAT
;
A
#
# COMPACT_ATOMS: atom_id res chain seq x y z
N MET A 1 -17.27 -11.22 -1.16
CA MET A 1 -17.54 -10.42 -2.38
C MET A 1 -16.17 -10.12 -2.92
N ASP A 2 -15.74 -10.86 -3.93
CA ASP A 2 -14.34 -10.89 -4.34
C ASP A 2 -14.01 -9.62 -5.13
N TYR A 3 -13.02 -8.86 -4.65
CA TYR A 3 -12.55 -7.61 -5.27
C TYR A 3 -12.09 -7.80 -6.73
N TRP A 4 -11.94 -9.05 -7.16
CA TRP A 4 -11.54 -9.47 -8.50
C TRP A 4 -12.63 -9.34 -9.57
N THR A 5 -13.93 -9.30 -9.19
CA THR A 5 -15.02 -9.41 -10.18
C THR A 5 -15.65 -8.09 -10.60
N LEU A 6 -15.22 -6.93 -10.09
CA LEU A 6 -15.89 -5.67 -10.41
C LEU A 6 -15.42 -4.97 -11.68
N ASP A 7 -14.25 -5.30 -12.23
CA ASP A 7 -13.71 -4.54 -13.37
C ASP A 7 -13.35 -5.48 -14.53
N GLY A 8 -14.39 -6.06 -15.12
CA GLY A 8 -14.28 -6.74 -16.39
C GLY A 8 -13.84 -5.74 -17.47
N TRP A 9 -12.79 -6.11 -18.18
CA TRP A 9 -12.34 -5.53 -19.46
C TRP A 9 -11.53 -4.21 -19.32
N PHE A 10 -10.19 -4.36 -19.34
CA PHE A 10 -9.14 -3.33 -19.48
C PHE A 10 -8.71 -2.53 -18.23
N ALA A 11 -8.03 -3.20 -17.30
CA ALA A 11 -6.98 -2.57 -16.49
C ALA A 11 -5.63 -3.09 -16.99
N LEU A 12 -4.88 -2.23 -17.70
CA LEU A 12 -3.58 -2.54 -18.29
C LEU A 12 -2.58 -2.97 -17.20
N GLN A 13 -2.37 -4.27 -17.14
CA GLN A 13 -1.18 -5.08 -16.81
C GLN A 13 0.04 -4.54 -16.04
N ASP A 14 -0.08 -3.63 -15.07
CA ASP A 14 1.08 -3.27 -14.24
C ASP A 14 0.88 -3.72 -12.79
N SER A 15 0.98 -5.03 -12.55
CA SER A 15 1.14 -5.56 -11.19
C SER A 15 2.61 -5.55 -10.83
N ILE A 16 2.96 -5.00 -9.67
CA ILE A 16 4.32 -5.11 -9.14
C ILE A 16 4.38 -6.37 -8.27
N GLU A 17 5.44 -7.14 -8.46
CA GLU A 17 5.66 -8.41 -7.79
C GLU A 17 6.95 -8.36 -6.98
N LEU A 18 6.90 -8.89 -5.77
CA LEU A 18 8.05 -9.15 -4.92
C LEU A 18 8.33 -10.65 -4.90
N TRP A 19 9.49 -11.02 -5.40
CA TRP A 19 9.95 -12.41 -5.45
C TRP A 19 11.07 -12.65 -4.43
N GLN A 20 11.04 -13.79 -3.77
CA GLN A 20 12.16 -14.32 -3.01
C GLN A 20 12.59 -15.63 -3.64
N GLN A 21 13.78 -15.62 -4.25
CA GLN A 21 14.27 -16.71 -5.09
C GLN A 21 13.26 -17.01 -6.22
N GLU A 22 12.51 -18.11 -6.11
CA GLU A 22 11.50 -18.54 -7.08
C GLU A 22 10.07 -18.46 -6.51
N ALA A 23 9.90 -17.99 -5.28
CA ALA A 23 8.60 -17.84 -4.63
C ALA A 23 8.09 -16.39 -4.76
N LEU A 24 6.87 -16.23 -5.26
CA LEU A 24 6.15 -14.96 -5.22
C LEU A 24 5.72 -14.70 -3.77
N LEU A 25 6.22 -13.63 -3.16
CA LEU A 25 5.84 -13.25 -1.80
C LEU A 25 4.68 -12.28 -1.79
N LEU A 26 4.71 -11.29 -2.66
CA LEU A 26 3.71 -10.23 -2.71
C LEU A 26 3.43 -9.86 -4.15
N ARG A 27 2.17 -9.68 -4.49
CA ARG A 27 1.74 -9.03 -5.72
C ARG A 27 0.80 -7.91 -5.35
N PHE A 28 0.96 -6.74 -5.95
CA PHE A 28 -0.01 -5.68 -5.76
C PHE A 28 -0.44 -5.03 -7.06
N LYS A 29 -1.68 -4.52 -7.04
CA LYS A 29 -2.32 -3.86 -8.17
C LYS A 29 -3.07 -2.63 -7.69
N MET A 30 -2.92 -1.54 -8.43
CA MET A 30 -3.72 -0.34 -8.21
C MET A 30 -5.11 -0.51 -8.81
N GLY A 31 -6.13 -0.28 -7.98
CA GLY A 31 -7.51 -0.11 -8.40
C GLY A 31 -7.74 1.31 -8.93
N TRP A 32 -8.74 1.47 -9.79
CA TRP A 32 -9.13 2.75 -10.37
C TRP A 32 -9.62 3.77 -9.33
N ASN A 33 -10.12 3.30 -8.19
CA ASN A 33 -10.50 4.13 -7.05
C ASN A 33 -9.29 4.67 -6.26
N GLY A 34 -8.06 4.34 -6.68
CA GLY A 34 -6.85 4.75 -5.99
C GLY A 34 -6.58 3.97 -4.71
N ASN A 35 -7.16 2.78 -4.54
CA ASN A 35 -6.72 1.81 -3.54
C ASN A 35 -5.75 0.81 -4.19
N ILE A 36 -4.78 0.31 -3.43
CA ILE A 36 -3.92 -0.79 -3.85
C ILE A 36 -4.39 -2.06 -3.17
N ILE A 37 -4.65 -3.10 -3.95
CA ILE A 37 -4.92 -4.43 -3.43
C ILE A 37 -3.59 -5.18 -3.39
N LEU A 38 -3.31 -5.80 -2.25
CA LEU A 38 -2.11 -6.57 -1.98
C LEU A 38 -2.49 -8.03 -1.78
N HIS A 39 -1.79 -8.93 -2.47
CA HIS A 39 -1.87 -10.37 -2.25
C HIS A 39 -0.53 -10.83 -1.72
N ALA A 40 -0.55 -11.37 -0.50
CA ALA A 40 0.61 -11.91 0.18
C ALA A 40 0.55 -13.43 0.18
N THR A 41 1.65 -14.07 -0.21
CA THR A 41 1.83 -15.52 -0.16
C THR A 41 3.11 -15.80 0.62
N PHE A 42 2.96 -16.24 1.86
CA PHE A 42 4.09 -16.58 2.73
C PHE A 42 3.98 -18.04 3.16
N GLY A 43 4.72 -18.91 2.45
CA GLY A 43 4.60 -20.36 2.63
C GLY A 43 3.26 -20.87 2.10
N GLU A 44 2.46 -21.49 2.98
CA GLU A 44 1.09 -21.96 2.65
C GLU A 44 0.00 -20.92 3.00
N GLU A 45 0.38 -19.82 3.64
CA GLU A 45 -0.56 -18.76 4.02
C GLU A 45 -0.72 -17.74 2.89
N GLU A 46 -1.97 -17.56 2.44
CA GLU A 46 -2.35 -16.49 1.53
C GLU A 46 -3.23 -15.49 2.26
N GLN A 47 -2.91 -14.20 2.12
CA GLN A 47 -3.70 -13.13 2.72
C GLN A 47 -3.78 -11.89 1.84
N ASP A 48 -4.99 -11.35 1.77
CA ASP A 48 -5.29 -10.14 1.03
C ASP A 48 -5.30 -8.93 1.96
N PHE A 49 -4.73 -7.84 1.47
CA PHE A 49 -4.71 -6.55 2.14
C PHE A 49 -5.18 -5.45 1.20
N VAL A 50 -5.69 -4.37 1.78
CA VAL A 50 -6.04 -3.15 1.06
C VAL A 50 -5.20 -2.01 1.63
N PHE A 51 -4.43 -1.37 0.76
CA PHE A 51 -3.67 -0.16 1.08
C PHE A 51 -4.34 1.04 0.44
N GLN A 52 -4.70 2.04 1.24
CA GLN A 52 -5.47 3.18 0.75
C GLN A 52 -5.07 4.48 1.42
N LEU A 53 -5.23 5.57 0.68
CA LEU A 53 -5.13 6.91 1.23
C LEU A 53 -6.45 7.26 1.94
N LYS A 54 -6.36 7.75 3.18
CA LYS A 54 -7.49 8.18 4.01
C LYS A 54 -7.25 9.60 4.52
N GLY A 55 -8.33 10.40 4.56
CA GLY A 55 -8.34 11.74 5.15
C GLY A 55 -8.47 12.88 4.13
N PHE A 56 -9.08 13.99 4.56
CA PHE A 56 -9.34 15.19 3.74
C PHE A 56 -8.28 16.30 3.89
N PHE A 57 -7.49 16.29 4.97
CA PHE A 57 -6.55 17.38 5.31
C PHE A 57 -5.17 16.91 5.78
N LYS A 58 -5.08 15.73 6.40
CA LYS A 58 -3.82 15.04 6.71
C LYS A 58 -3.90 13.67 6.06
N ASN A 59 -3.28 13.56 4.90
CA ASN A 59 -3.18 12.32 4.14
C ASN A 59 -2.56 11.26 5.06
N GLN A 60 -3.31 10.21 5.37
CA GLN A 60 -2.85 9.01 6.09
C GLN A 60 -2.90 7.84 5.13
N TYR A 61 -1.90 6.99 5.15
CA TYR A 61 -1.96 5.73 4.43
C TYR A 61 -2.35 4.62 5.39
N VAL A 62 -3.37 3.85 5.05
CA VAL A 62 -3.92 2.82 5.92
C VAL A 62 -3.83 1.48 5.20
N LEU A 63 -3.26 0.49 5.87
CA LEU A 63 -3.33 -0.91 5.48
C LEU A 63 -4.46 -1.58 6.27
N THR A 64 -5.35 -2.27 5.57
CA THR A 64 -6.41 -3.11 6.16
C THR A 64 -6.29 -4.55 5.70
N ASP A 65 -6.88 -5.47 6.45
CA ASP A 65 -7.17 -6.81 5.94
C ASP A 65 -8.32 -6.79 4.90
N ALA A 66 -8.67 -7.97 4.38
CA ALA A 66 -9.76 -8.18 3.44
C ALA A 66 -11.16 -7.88 4.04
N GLN A 67 -11.28 -7.79 5.36
CA GLN A 67 -12.50 -7.40 6.07
C GLN A 67 -12.52 -5.90 6.43
N HIS A 68 -11.55 -5.13 5.92
CA HIS A 68 -11.37 -3.70 6.18
C HIS A 68 -11.05 -3.36 7.64
N GLN A 69 -10.54 -4.29 8.43
CA GLN A 69 -9.99 -3.98 9.74
C GLN A 69 -8.62 -3.32 9.59
N GLU A 70 -8.43 -2.18 10.24
CA GLU A 70 -7.15 -1.45 10.19
C GLU A 70 -6.05 -2.24 10.88
N LEU A 71 -4.94 -2.44 10.16
CA LEU A 71 -3.77 -3.16 10.65
C LEU A 71 -2.60 -2.22 10.94
N LEU A 72 -2.39 -1.24 10.05
CA LEU A 72 -1.28 -0.31 10.11
C LEU A 72 -1.69 1.04 9.52
N VAL A 73 -1.23 2.12 10.16
CA VAL A 73 -1.41 3.51 9.70
C VAL A 73 -0.05 4.17 9.58
N LEU A 74 0.21 4.77 8.42
CA LEU A 74 1.36 5.63 8.16
C LEU A 74 0.89 7.08 8.07
N GLN A 75 1.39 7.91 8.98
CA GLN A 75 1.20 9.35 8.92
C GLN A 75 2.50 9.98 8.39
N PRO A 76 2.53 10.45 7.13
CA PRO A 76 3.65 11.22 6.63
C PRO A 76 3.76 12.56 7.39
N ASP A 77 4.98 12.89 7.78
CA ASP A 77 5.39 14.20 8.29
C ASP A 77 6.48 14.78 7.37
N PHE A 78 6.11 15.83 6.63
CA PHE A 78 6.98 16.42 5.64
C PHE A 78 8.00 17.36 6.28
N LYS A 79 9.28 17.01 6.16
CA LYS A 79 10.40 17.79 6.69
C LYS A 79 10.94 18.73 5.61
N TRP A 80 10.34 19.92 5.50
CA TRP A 80 10.72 20.99 4.57
C TRP A 80 12.23 21.32 4.56
N LYS A 81 12.92 21.19 5.69
CA LYS A 81 14.37 21.48 5.80
C LYS A 81 15.27 20.47 5.08
N LYS A 82 14.82 19.22 4.95
CA LYS A 82 15.58 18.13 4.31
C LYS A 82 14.94 17.67 2.99
N VAL A 83 13.73 18.15 2.68
CA VAL A 83 12.92 17.70 1.54
C VAL A 83 12.73 16.17 1.60
N THR A 84 12.42 15.67 2.79
CA THR A 84 12.17 14.24 3.06
C THR A 84 10.84 14.05 3.77
N TYR A 85 10.25 12.87 3.63
CA TYR A 85 9.13 12.43 4.46
C TYR A 85 9.66 11.52 5.56
N GLU A 86 9.31 11.82 6.79
CA GLU A 86 9.39 10.88 7.91
C GLU A 86 7.98 10.32 8.15
N PHE A 87 7.88 9.07 8.60
CA PHE A 87 6.58 8.43 8.83
C PHE A 87 6.42 8.10 10.30
N ASP A 88 5.35 8.60 10.90
CA ASP A 88 4.84 8.05 12.15
C ASP A 88 4.03 6.80 11.82
N ILE A 89 4.41 5.67 12.42
CA ILE A 89 3.84 4.35 12.13
C ILE A 89 3.09 3.87 13.37
N ALA A 90 1.82 3.54 13.20
CA ALA A 90 1.01 2.91 14.24
C ALA A 90 0.51 1.55 13.75
N THR A 91 0.65 0.52 14.60
CA THR A 91 0.22 -0.85 14.33
C THR A 91 -0.76 -1.33 15.40
N VAL A 92 -1.55 -2.34 15.06
CA VAL A 92 -2.42 -3.05 16.02
C VAL A 92 -1.88 -4.44 16.34
N GLY A 93 -2.37 -5.06 17.41
CA GLY A 93 -1.91 -6.40 17.82
C GLY A 93 -2.06 -7.48 16.74
N ALA A 94 -3.10 -7.39 15.90
CA ALA A 94 -3.28 -8.32 14.77
C ALA A 94 -2.15 -8.20 13.73
N PHE A 95 -1.67 -6.98 13.46
CA PHE A 95 -0.51 -6.77 12.59
C PHE A 95 0.77 -7.32 13.21
N GLU A 96 0.97 -7.08 14.51
CA GLU A 96 2.17 -7.53 15.24
C GLU A 96 2.29 -9.06 15.34
N ALA A 97 1.17 -9.76 15.19
CA ALA A 97 1.09 -11.21 15.17
C ALA A 97 1.39 -11.83 13.80
N LEU A 98 1.45 -11.03 12.72
CA LEU A 98 1.76 -11.55 11.39
C LEU A 98 3.21 -12.04 11.33
N PRO A 99 3.47 -13.26 10.84
CA PRO A 99 4.82 -13.82 10.78
C PRO A 99 5.75 -13.07 9.81
N TYR A 100 5.19 -12.31 8.88
CA TYR A 100 5.88 -11.54 7.84
C TYR A 100 5.74 -10.02 7.99
N LYS A 101 5.40 -9.55 9.20
CA LYS A 101 5.11 -8.13 9.47
C LYS A 101 6.20 -7.16 9.02
N ASP A 102 7.48 -7.53 9.13
CA ASP A 102 8.59 -6.64 8.78
C ASP A 102 8.67 -6.39 7.27
N VAL A 103 8.42 -7.43 6.45
CA VAL A 103 8.36 -7.32 4.99
C VAL A 103 7.15 -6.49 4.57
N LEU A 104 6.00 -6.74 5.21
CA LEU A 104 4.77 -5.99 4.96
C LEU A 104 4.90 -4.52 5.37
N LEU A 105 5.58 -4.23 6.48
CA LEU A 105 5.91 -2.88 6.93
C LEU A 105 6.79 -2.15 5.92
N LEU A 106 7.87 -2.78 5.45
CA LEU A 106 8.74 -2.19 4.45
C LEU A 106 8.00 -1.90 3.15
N LEU A 107 7.14 -2.83 2.71
CA LEU A 107 6.34 -2.66 1.51
C LEU A 107 5.35 -1.51 1.66
N THR A 108 4.63 -1.42 2.78
CA THR A 108 3.66 -0.32 2.99
C THR A 108 4.32 1.05 2.99
N VAL A 109 5.53 1.19 3.55
CA VAL A 109 6.33 2.42 3.44
C VAL A 109 6.72 2.69 1.98
N HIS A 110 7.10 1.66 1.22
CA HIS A 110 7.39 1.79 -0.20
C HIS A 110 6.16 2.26 -1.00
N LEU A 111 4.99 1.71 -0.72
CA LEU A 111 3.73 2.12 -1.36
C LEU A 111 3.36 3.56 -1.01
N ALA A 112 3.56 3.99 0.25
CA ALA A 112 3.35 5.38 0.64
C ALA A 112 4.26 6.32 -0.18
N ASN A 113 5.56 5.98 -0.32
CA ASN A 113 6.49 6.75 -1.15
C ASN A 113 6.11 6.75 -2.63
N TYR A 114 5.60 5.62 -3.15
CA TYR A 114 5.09 5.52 -4.51
C TYR A 114 3.93 6.49 -4.75
N TYR A 115 2.94 6.53 -3.84
CA TYR A 115 1.83 7.49 -3.90
C TYR A 115 2.30 8.94 -3.87
N ILE A 116 3.19 9.29 -2.93
CA ILE A 116 3.73 10.63 -2.79
C ILE A 116 4.42 11.05 -4.09
N THR A 117 5.23 10.17 -4.67
CA THR A 117 5.95 10.43 -5.92
C THR A 117 4.97 10.65 -7.08
N MET A 118 3.99 9.76 -7.27
CA MET A 118 2.96 9.92 -8.29
C MET A 118 2.19 11.23 -8.16
N MET A 119 1.72 11.57 -6.96
CA MET A 119 0.95 12.80 -6.73
C MET A 119 1.80 14.06 -6.94
N SER A 120 3.07 14.02 -6.51
CA SER A 120 3.99 15.15 -6.72
C SER A 120 4.31 15.37 -8.20
N ALA A 121 4.40 14.31 -9.01
CA ALA A 121 4.61 14.43 -10.45
C ALA A 121 3.40 15.09 -11.16
N THR A 122 2.18 14.76 -10.76
CA THR A 122 0.96 15.40 -11.30
C THR A 122 0.89 16.89 -10.96
N ALA A 123 1.31 17.29 -9.75
CA ALA A 123 1.33 18.69 -9.33
C ALA A 123 2.34 19.54 -10.14
N VAL A 124 3.46 18.95 -10.57
CA VAL A 124 4.43 19.63 -11.43
C VAL A 124 3.88 19.86 -12.84
N ILE A 125 3.20 18.86 -13.42
CA ILE A 125 2.67 18.95 -14.80
C ILE A 125 1.51 19.94 -14.92
N THR A 126 0.73 20.14 -13.86
CA THR A 126 -0.37 21.13 -13.85
C THR A 126 0.09 22.55 -13.54
N ALA A 127 1.33 22.74 -13.07
CA ALA A 127 1.92 24.04 -12.78
C ALA A 127 2.80 24.60 -13.92
N THR A 128 2.94 23.88 -15.04
CA THR A 128 3.62 24.29 -16.28
C THR A 128 2.62 24.61 -17.38
#